data_AF-A0A9K3KYE0-F1
#
_entry.id   AF-A0A9K3KYE0-F1
#
_cell.length_a   1.000
_cell.length_b   1.000
_cell.length_c   1.000
_cell.angle_alpha   90.00
_cell.angle_beta   90.00
_cell.angle_gamma   90.00
#
_symmetry.space_group_name_H-M   'P 1'
#
loop_
_entity.id
_entity.type
_entity.pdbx_description
1 polymer ?
#
loop_
_entity_poly.entity_id
_entity_poly.type
_entity_poly.pdbx_seq_one_letter_code
_entity_poly.pdbx_strand_id
1 'polypeptide(L)'
;MKFSSSSLMVLLLAAATSISFIEAAFEEVETNLGNVTPTGVVFPSICIGRVTVPKVMYTLEPSNTFSVSTDPPDLVEVGIDPTDGLVYFKFLPDTLALNPTAAGVIVQFPSTGLQSINICCGQELQVKDGFTNVESLVVSAGATAQAVFSTNNVDFEITVREAATATVEVNAARNSDIVVSGSGSGTFVDIAGDITSIECTDRATCSVAGSISDTAASSVEGFAILDTEECNGISVNGGSTCDESFPFVSANVDGSLTISGVTEQCLQGGDLDGNIGGTTPTVSIAPTPEGFTPPPTPTPFPTAVRPTSSPIARPTSSPTTITVSSSAVTMMPKEDMWTRTTVTIGFMAIAMALL
;
A
#
# COMPACT_ATOMS: atom_id res chain seq x y z
N MET A 1 40.75 35.64 -58.52
CA MET A 1 40.65 34.58 -57.49
C MET A 1 39.18 34.34 -57.23
N LYS A 2 38.65 33.16 -57.61
CA LYS A 2 37.27 32.75 -57.35
C LYS A 2 37.32 31.60 -56.35
N PHE A 3 36.82 31.83 -55.13
CA PHE A 3 36.54 30.76 -54.16
C PHE A 3 35.13 30.24 -54.44
N SER A 4 35.01 28.96 -54.76
CA SER A 4 33.73 28.24 -54.79
C SER A 4 33.70 27.31 -53.58
N SER A 5 32.91 27.68 -52.57
CA SER A 5 32.65 26.90 -51.37
C SER A 5 31.74 25.71 -51.69
N SER A 6 32.28 24.50 -51.62
CA SER A 6 31.49 23.28 -51.55
C SER A 6 31.24 22.94 -50.08
N SER A 7 30.10 23.39 -49.53
CA SER A 7 29.61 22.89 -48.23
C SER A 7 28.83 21.60 -48.47
N LEU A 8 29.44 20.48 -48.09
CA LEU A 8 28.84 19.17 -48.01
C LEU A 8 27.95 19.12 -46.75
N MET A 9 26.64 19.29 -46.92
CA MET A 9 25.67 19.18 -45.83
C MET A 9 25.32 17.69 -45.65
N VAL A 10 25.88 17.07 -44.61
CA VAL A 10 25.51 15.70 -44.20
C VAL A 10 24.21 15.79 -43.41
N LEU A 11 23.11 15.36 -44.03
CA LEU A 11 21.80 15.24 -43.40
C LEU A 11 21.76 13.94 -42.58
N LEU A 12 22.01 14.01 -41.28
CA LEU A 12 21.76 12.90 -40.36
C LEU A 12 20.25 12.78 -40.15
N LEU A 13 19.63 11.77 -40.77
CA LEU A 13 18.26 11.38 -40.53
C LEU A 13 18.22 10.56 -39.22
N ALA A 14 17.96 11.20 -38.09
CA ALA A 14 17.63 10.49 -36.86
C ALA A 14 16.21 9.93 -37.02
N ALA A 15 16.11 8.63 -37.30
CA ALA A 15 14.84 7.93 -37.22
C ALA A 15 14.42 7.91 -35.75
N ALA A 16 13.57 8.87 -35.36
CA ALA A 16 12.85 8.81 -34.10
C ALA A 16 11.91 7.60 -34.19
N THR A 17 12.36 6.45 -33.69
CA THR A 17 11.46 5.36 -33.34
C THR A 17 10.61 5.87 -32.19
N SER A 18 9.44 6.41 -32.51
CA SER A 18 8.39 6.63 -31.51
C SER A 18 8.04 5.26 -30.96
N ILE A 19 8.53 4.95 -29.76
CA ILE A 19 8.03 3.83 -28.98
C ILE A 19 6.61 4.24 -28.60
N SER A 20 5.64 3.78 -29.38
CA SER A 20 4.24 3.84 -28.98
C SER A 20 4.12 2.92 -27.77
N PHE A 21 4.03 3.51 -26.58
CA PHE A 21 3.50 2.81 -25.43
C PHE A 21 2.08 2.40 -25.82
N ILE A 22 1.87 1.09 -25.99
CA ILE A 22 0.53 0.55 -26.09
C ILE A 22 -0.06 0.79 -24.70
N GLU A 23 -0.98 1.74 -24.62
CA GLU A 23 -1.78 1.96 -23.42
C GLU A 23 -2.48 0.64 -23.12
N ALA A 24 -2.16 0.06 -21.96
CA ALA A 24 -2.79 -1.15 -21.45
C ALA A 24 -4.31 -0.97 -21.54
N ALA A 25 -4.96 -1.79 -22.37
CA ALA A 25 -6.40 -1.74 -22.55
C ALA A 25 -7.02 -2.77 -21.61
N PHE A 26 -7.34 -2.34 -20.39
CA PHE A 26 -8.06 -3.17 -19.43
C PHE A 26 -9.43 -3.54 -20.00
N GLU A 27 -9.74 -4.83 -20.01
CA GLU A 27 -11.03 -5.36 -20.43
C GLU A 27 -11.84 -5.81 -19.21
N GLU A 28 -13.14 -5.49 -19.20
CA GLU A 28 -14.04 -5.84 -18.11
C GLU A 28 -14.34 -7.34 -18.13
N VAL A 29 -14.20 -7.99 -16.97
CA VAL A 29 -14.49 -9.41 -16.79
C VAL A 29 -15.97 -9.57 -16.47
N GLU A 30 -16.67 -10.48 -17.17
CA GLU A 30 -18.05 -10.83 -16.83
C GLU A 30 -18.11 -11.45 -15.43
N THR A 31 -18.78 -10.77 -14.50
CA THR A 31 -18.92 -11.22 -13.11
C THR A 31 -20.33 -11.75 -12.88
N ASN A 32 -20.45 -13.05 -12.59
CA ASN A 32 -21.72 -13.65 -12.20
C ASN A 32 -21.79 -13.82 -10.68
N LEU A 33 -22.13 -12.74 -9.98
CA LEU A 33 -22.17 -12.70 -8.51
C LEU A 33 -23.49 -13.21 -7.92
N GLY A 34 -24.48 -13.52 -8.77
CA GLY A 34 -25.83 -13.82 -8.33
C GLY A 34 -26.43 -12.69 -7.47
N ASN A 35 -27.06 -13.06 -6.34
CA ASN A 35 -27.63 -12.11 -5.38
C ASN A 35 -26.69 -11.82 -4.19
N VAL A 36 -25.41 -12.17 -4.31
CA VAL A 36 -24.43 -12.00 -3.23
C VAL A 36 -23.80 -10.61 -3.37
N THR A 37 -23.72 -9.88 -2.27
CA THR A 37 -23.06 -8.57 -2.24
C THR A 37 -21.58 -8.78 -1.88
N PRO A 38 -20.63 -8.33 -2.72
CA PRO A 38 -19.21 -8.37 -2.39
C PRO A 38 -18.91 -7.53 -1.15
N THR A 39 -18.20 -8.12 -0.19
CA THR A 39 -17.80 -7.49 1.08
C THR A 39 -16.29 -7.51 1.29
N GLY A 40 -15.57 -8.39 0.60
CA GLY A 40 -14.14 -8.53 0.75
C GLY A 40 -13.48 -9.17 -0.44
N VAL A 41 -12.15 -9.22 -0.41
CA VAL A 41 -11.35 -9.66 -1.56
C VAL A 41 -10.08 -10.41 -1.14
N VAL A 42 -9.74 -11.47 -1.87
CA VAL A 42 -8.56 -12.33 -1.63
C VAL A 42 -7.69 -12.43 -2.89
N PHE A 43 -6.41 -12.07 -2.77
CA PHE A 43 -5.44 -11.97 -3.86
C PHE A 43 -4.17 -12.82 -3.60
N PRO A 44 -3.67 -13.55 -4.60
CA PRO A 44 -4.47 -14.43 -5.44
C PRO A 44 -5.01 -15.57 -4.57
N SER A 45 -6.24 -15.99 -4.80
CA SER A 45 -6.86 -16.99 -3.93
C SER A 45 -6.43 -18.41 -4.24
N ILE A 46 -6.17 -18.72 -5.52
CA ILE A 46 -5.93 -20.10 -5.95
C ILE A 46 -4.89 -20.16 -7.06
N CYS A 47 -3.84 -20.93 -6.79
CA CYS A 47 -2.94 -21.44 -7.81
C CYS A 47 -3.17 -22.95 -7.95
N ILE A 48 -3.91 -23.35 -8.99
CA ILE A 48 -4.20 -24.76 -9.23
C ILE A 48 -2.95 -25.44 -9.78
N GLY A 49 -2.23 -26.13 -8.91
CA GLY A 49 -1.03 -26.91 -9.26
C GLY A 49 0.28 -26.11 -9.20
N ARG A 50 1.37 -26.73 -9.67
CA ARG A 50 2.69 -26.08 -9.79
C ARG A 50 2.72 -25.26 -11.07
N VAL A 51 2.01 -24.14 -11.07
CA VAL A 51 1.98 -23.22 -12.20
C VAL A 51 2.77 -21.97 -11.83
N THR A 52 3.62 -21.56 -12.75
CA THR A 52 4.31 -20.28 -12.68
C THR A 52 3.32 -19.20 -13.10
N VAL A 53 3.03 -18.25 -12.22
CA VAL A 53 2.12 -17.14 -12.48
C VAL A 53 2.92 -15.85 -12.69
N PRO A 54 2.46 -14.93 -13.54
CA PRO A 54 3.07 -13.60 -13.62
C PRO A 54 2.91 -12.90 -12.27
N LYS A 55 3.84 -12.00 -11.94
CA LYS A 55 3.60 -11.03 -10.86
C LYS A 55 2.50 -10.08 -11.32
N VAL A 56 1.38 -10.09 -10.61
CA VAL A 56 0.20 -9.26 -10.88
C VAL A 56 0.17 -8.10 -9.90
N MET A 57 -0.11 -6.92 -10.43
CA MET A 57 -0.51 -5.78 -9.63
C MET A 57 -2.03 -5.71 -9.55
N TYR A 58 -2.56 -5.80 -8.35
CA TYR A 58 -3.97 -5.59 -8.04
C TYR A 58 -4.18 -4.14 -7.64
N THR A 59 -5.17 -3.48 -8.21
CA THR A 59 -5.55 -2.11 -7.85
C THR A 59 -7.00 -2.10 -7.39
N LEU A 60 -7.24 -1.68 -6.14
CA LEU A 60 -8.57 -1.47 -5.59
C LEU A 60 -8.95 0.00 -5.74
N GLU A 61 -10.12 0.25 -6.34
CA GLU A 61 -10.65 1.60 -6.54
C GLU A 61 -12.09 1.74 -6.03
N PRO A 62 -12.46 2.86 -5.40
CA PRO A 62 -13.86 3.13 -5.09
C PRO A 62 -14.64 3.42 -6.38
N SER A 63 -15.86 2.89 -6.45
CA SER A 63 -16.83 3.10 -7.53
C SER A 63 -18.25 3.10 -6.96
N ASN A 64 -19.26 3.25 -7.81
CA ASN A 64 -20.67 3.09 -7.40
C ASN A 64 -21.15 1.64 -7.50
N THR A 65 -20.41 0.81 -8.24
CA THR A 65 -20.75 -0.58 -8.52
C THR A 65 -19.51 -1.43 -8.37
N PHE A 66 -19.71 -2.73 -8.15
CA PHE A 66 -18.64 -3.69 -8.24
C PHE A 66 -18.32 -3.98 -9.71
N SER A 67 -17.03 -3.98 -10.08
CA SER A 67 -16.54 -4.41 -11.39
C SER A 67 -15.11 -4.91 -11.28
N VAL A 68 -14.71 -5.74 -12.24
CA VAL A 68 -13.33 -6.25 -12.37
C VAL A 68 -12.89 -6.03 -13.80
N SER A 69 -11.67 -5.54 -13.99
CA SER A 69 -11.04 -5.50 -15.30
C SER A 69 -9.60 -5.99 -15.25
N THR A 70 -9.13 -6.58 -16.35
CA THR A 70 -7.81 -7.20 -16.42
C THR A 70 -7.04 -6.75 -17.64
N ASP A 71 -5.72 -6.69 -17.51
CA ASP A 71 -4.78 -6.59 -18.62
C ASP A 71 -3.68 -7.65 -18.41
N PRO A 72 -3.46 -8.59 -19.34
CA PRO A 72 -4.25 -8.82 -20.55
C PRO A 72 -5.71 -9.20 -20.25
N PRO A 73 -6.61 -9.14 -21.25
CA PRO A 73 -7.95 -9.69 -21.15
C PRO A 73 -7.93 -11.17 -20.75
N ASP A 74 -9.00 -11.64 -20.09
CA ASP A 74 -9.16 -13.03 -19.65
C ASP A 74 -7.98 -13.53 -18.78
N LEU A 75 -7.37 -12.66 -17.98
CA LEU A 75 -6.27 -13.06 -17.09
C LEU A 75 -6.78 -13.96 -15.95
N VAL A 76 -7.92 -13.59 -15.37
CA VAL A 76 -8.51 -14.26 -14.21
C VAL A 76 -9.99 -14.52 -14.41
N GLU A 77 -10.45 -15.63 -13.84
CA GLU A 77 -11.83 -15.93 -13.54
C GLU A 77 -12.16 -15.39 -12.13
N VAL A 78 -13.30 -14.72 -12.00
CA VAL A 78 -13.76 -14.13 -10.73
C VAL A 78 -14.81 -15.05 -10.10
N GLY A 79 -14.59 -15.44 -8.84
CA GLY A 79 -15.56 -16.14 -8.02
C GLY A 79 -15.96 -15.34 -6.78
N ILE A 80 -17.06 -15.74 -6.15
CA ILE A 80 -17.53 -15.16 -4.89
C ILE A 80 -18.00 -16.26 -3.93
N ASP A 81 -17.56 -16.18 -2.67
CA ASP A 81 -18.09 -17.03 -1.62
C ASP A 81 -19.53 -16.59 -1.27
N PRO A 82 -20.55 -17.45 -1.43
CA PRO A 82 -21.94 -17.09 -1.18
C PRO A 82 -22.27 -16.87 0.30
N THR A 83 -21.41 -17.30 1.22
CA THR A 83 -21.61 -17.19 2.67
C THR A 83 -21.16 -15.82 3.16
N ASP A 84 -19.94 -15.44 2.79
CA ASP A 84 -19.26 -14.29 3.38
C ASP A 84 -19.13 -13.11 2.43
N GLY A 85 -19.42 -13.29 1.13
CA GLY A 85 -19.28 -12.24 0.12
C GLY A 85 -17.84 -11.97 -0.31
N LEU A 86 -16.92 -12.91 -0.06
CA LEU A 86 -15.50 -12.79 -0.41
C LEU A 86 -15.28 -13.07 -1.89
N VAL A 87 -14.74 -12.09 -2.60
CA VAL A 87 -14.35 -12.20 -4.00
C VAL A 87 -12.96 -12.84 -4.09
N TYR A 88 -12.81 -13.77 -5.02
CA TYR A 88 -11.57 -14.53 -5.20
C TYR A 88 -11.25 -14.68 -6.70
N PHE A 89 -9.96 -14.81 -7.03
CA PHE A 89 -9.47 -14.81 -8.41
C PHE A 89 -8.71 -16.08 -8.73
N LYS A 90 -9.07 -16.69 -9.84
CA LYS A 90 -8.41 -17.89 -10.37
C LYS A 90 -7.80 -17.57 -11.72
N PHE A 91 -6.51 -17.77 -11.87
CA PHE A 91 -5.85 -17.56 -13.15
C PHE A 91 -6.35 -18.54 -14.22
N LEU A 92 -6.58 -18.01 -15.42
CA LEU A 92 -6.98 -18.82 -16.58
C LEU A 92 -5.73 -19.43 -17.26
N PRO A 93 -5.66 -20.77 -17.41
CA PRO A 93 -4.46 -21.45 -17.95
C PRO A 93 -4.04 -20.97 -19.34
N ASP A 94 -5.00 -20.64 -20.20
CA ASP A 94 -4.74 -20.23 -21.58
C ASP A 94 -3.99 -18.90 -21.65
N THR A 95 -4.35 -17.95 -20.78
CA THR A 95 -3.67 -16.65 -20.69
C THR A 95 -2.28 -16.79 -20.06
N LEU A 96 -2.14 -17.66 -19.04
CA LEU A 96 -0.83 -17.97 -18.47
C LEU A 96 0.12 -18.62 -19.49
N ALA A 97 -0.40 -19.42 -20.43
CA ALA A 97 0.41 -20.05 -21.48
C ALA A 97 1.07 -19.04 -22.43
N LEU A 98 0.53 -17.80 -22.51
CA LEU A 98 1.13 -16.71 -23.27
C LEU A 98 2.36 -16.09 -22.57
N ASN A 99 2.64 -16.47 -21.32
CA ASN A 99 3.70 -15.92 -20.48
C ASN A 99 3.69 -14.39 -20.45
N PRO A 100 2.59 -13.76 -20.01
CA PRO A 100 2.54 -12.31 -19.91
C PRO A 100 3.68 -11.82 -19.01
N THR A 101 4.51 -10.92 -19.53
CA THR A 101 5.55 -10.24 -18.75
C THR A 101 4.97 -9.13 -17.89
N ALA A 102 3.71 -8.79 -18.11
CA ALA A 102 3.02 -7.76 -17.40
C ALA A 102 1.55 -8.13 -17.25
N ALA A 103 1.01 -8.01 -16.05
CA ALA A 103 -0.36 -8.33 -15.73
C ALA A 103 -0.89 -7.38 -14.64
N GLY A 104 -2.12 -6.91 -14.81
CA GLY A 104 -2.81 -6.05 -13.87
C GLY A 104 -4.27 -6.45 -13.72
N VAL A 105 -4.81 -6.26 -12.53
CA VAL A 105 -6.23 -6.46 -12.23
C VAL A 105 -6.73 -5.24 -11.47
N ILE A 106 -7.70 -4.52 -12.05
CA ILE A 106 -8.40 -3.44 -11.36
C ILE A 106 -9.70 -4.01 -10.83
N VAL A 107 -9.95 -3.82 -9.53
CA VAL A 107 -11.19 -4.23 -8.88
C VAL A 107 -11.82 -3.00 -8.27
N GLN A 108 -13.04 -2.72 -8.69
CA GLN A 108 -13.79 -1.59 -8.19
C GLN A 108 -14.85 -2.06 -7.21
N PHE A 109 -15.01 -1.35 -6.09
CA PHE A 109 -16.02 -1.63 -5.07
C PHE A 109 -16.78 -0.35 -4.72
N PRO A 110 -18.06 -0.44 -4.30
CA PRO A 110 -18.70 0.63 -3.54
C PRO A 110 -17.79 1.09 -2.38
N SER A 111 -17.65 2.40 -2.16
CA SER A 111 -16.78 2.97 -1.11
C SER A 111 -17.08 2.46 0.30
N THR A 112 -18.32 2.03 0.54
CA THR A 112 -18.79 1.45 1.81
C THR A 112 -18.90 -0.08 1.78
N GLY A 113 -18.64 -0.70 0.62
CA GLY A 113 -18.85 -2.13 0.40
C GLY A 113 -17.64 -2.99 0.76
N LEU A 114 -16.42 -2.44 0.69
CA LEU A 114 -15.20 -3.18 1.00
C LEU A 114 -14.92 -3.17 2.51
N GLN A 115 -14.88 -4.36 3.11
CA GLN A 115 -14.62 -4.61 4.54
C GLN A 115 -13.31 -5.35 4.76
N SER A 116 -12.96 -6.35 3.94
CA SER A 116 -11.74 -7.15 4.15
C SER A 116 -10.90 -7.28 2.89
N ILE A 117 -9.58 -7.19 3.08
CA ILE A 117 -8.58 -7.33 2.03
C ILE A 117 -7.53 -8.35 2.50
N ASN A 118 -7.29 -9.37 1.70
CA ASN A 118 -6.22 -10.33 1.93
C ASN A 118 -5.36 -10.44 0.67
N ILE A 119 -4.06 -10.16 0.80
CA ILE A 119 -3.09 -10.39 -0.27
C ILE A 119 -1.93 -11.28 0.22
N CYS A 120 -1.55 -12.24 -0.62
CA CYS A 120 -0.43 -13.14 -0.37
C CYS A 120 0.48 -13.30 -1.60
N CYS A 121 1.49 -14.14 -1.42
CA CYS A 121 2.09 -14.90 -2.51
C CYS A 121 2.88 -14.01 -3.49
N GLY A 122 3.67 -13.08 -2.95
CA GLY A 122 4.55 -12.17 -3.69
C GLY A 122 3.86 -11.16 -4.61
N GLN A 123 2.53 -11.11 -4.61
CA GLN A 123 1.77 -10.18 -5.44
C GLN A 123 1.84 -8.74 -4.93
N GLU A 124 1.49 -7.80 -5.79
CA GLU A 124 1.46 -6.36 -5.46
C GLU A 124 0.02 -5.87 -5.36
N LEU A 125 -0.28 -5.07 -4.33
CA LEU A 125 -1.56 -4.42 -4.11
C LEU A 125 -1.40 -2.91 -4.01
N GLN A 126 -2.27 -2.18 -4.70
CA GLN A 126 -2.54 -0.77 -4.50
C GLN A 126 -4.00 -0.59 -4.06
N VAL A 127 -4.22 0.13 -2.97
CA VAL A 127 -5.57 0.51 -2.52
C VAL A 127 -5.70 2.01 -2.58
N LYS A 128 -6.49 2.51 -3.53
CA LYS A 128 -6.75 3.94 -3.65
C LYS A 128 -7.62 4.45 -2.51
N ASP A 129 -7.46 5.72 -2.20
CA ASP A 129 -8.27 6.41 -1.20
C ASP A 129 -9.76 6.38 -1.56
N GLY A 130 -10.62 6.44 -0.55
CA GLY A 130 -12.08 6.54 -0.68
C GLY A 130 -12.87 5.37 -0.09
N PHE A 131 -12.21 4.31 0.38
CA PHE A 131 -12.88 3.25 1.15
C PHE A 131 -13.08 3.66 2.61
N THR A 132 -14.29 3.46 3.12
CA THR A 132 -14.73 4.04 4.41
C THR A 132 -15.09 3.02 5.48
N ASN A 133 -15.27 1.74 5.11
CA ASN A 133 -15.74 0.65 5.97
C ASN A 133 -14.76 -0.52 6.04
N VAL A 134 -13.47 -0.29 5.75
CA VAL A 134 -12.47 -1.37 5.82
C VAL A 134 -12.25 -1.73 7.29
N GLU A 135 -12.34 -3.02 7.57
CA GLU A 135 -12.21 -3.67 8.88
C GLU A 135 -10.89 -4.45 8.98
N SER A 136 -10.37 -4.98 7.86
CA SER A 136 -9.12 -5.74 7.87
C SER A 136 -8.29 -5.61 6.59
N LEU A 137 -6.98 -5.53 6.76
CA LEU A 137 -5.97 -5.70 5.73
C LEU A 137 -4.96 -6.77 6.19
N VAL A 138 -4.87 -7.87 5.44
CA VAL A 138 -3.88 -8.94 5.66
C VAL A 138 -2.91 -8.98 4.48
N VAL A 139 -1.62 -8.88 4.75
CA VAL A 139 -0.54 -8.94 3.77
C VAL A 139 0.44 -10.04 4.18
N SER A 140 0.62 -11.08 3.37
CA SER A 140 1.43 -12.24 3.75
C SER A 140 2.27 -12.83 2.62
N ALA A 141 3.08 -13.84 2.94
CA ALA A 141 3.87 -14.65 2.01
C ALA A 141 4.60 -13.82 0.92
N GLY A 142 5.37 -12.81 1.35
CA GLY A 142 6.17 -11.97 0.45
C GLY A 142 5.39 -10.93 -0.36
N ALA A 143 4.06 -10.81 -0.19
CA ALA A 143 3.27 -9.80 -0.88
C ALA A 143 3.68 -8.38 -0.48
N THR A 144 3.40 -7.42 -1.37
CA THR A 144 3.62 -6.00 -1.12
C THR A 144 2.32 -5.23 -1.27
N ALA A 145 1.96 -4.41 -0.29
CA ALA A 145 0.77 -3.57 -0.33
C ALA A 145 1.12 -2.09 -0.13
N GLN A 146 0.53 -1.22 -0.95
CA GLN A 146 0.46 0.22 -0.75
C GLN A 146 -1.00 0.63 -0.64
N ALA A 147 -1.41 1.24 0.46
CA ALA A 147 -2.81 1.52 0.71
C ALA A 147 -3.03 2.89 1.34
N VAL A 148 -4.11 3.56 0.93
CA VAL A 148 -4.62 4.77 1.58
C VAL A 148 -6.06 4.51 2.00
N PHE A 149 -6.35 4.69 3.29
CA PHE A 149 -7.68 4.49 3.86
C PHE A 149 -8.20 5.77 4.52
N SER A 150 -9.36 6.23 4.07
CA SER A 150 -10.16 7.26 4.76
C SER A 150 -11.30 6.59 5.53
N THR A 151 -10.94 5.77 6.51
CA THR A 151 -11.90 4.94 7.24
C THR A 151 -12.63 5.72 8.34
N ASN A 152 -13.95 5.54 8.41
CA ASN A 152 -14.74 5.98 9.57
C ASN A 152 -15.00 4.82 10.53
N ASN A 153 -14.43 3.65 10.25
CA ASN A 153 -14.65 2.47 11.05
C ASN A 153 -14.02 2.63 12.43
N VAL A 154 -14.71 2.06 13.42
CA VAL A 154 -14.25 2.05 14.79
C VAL A 154 -13.24 0.96 15.04
N ASP A 155 -13.19 -0.10 14.24
CA ASP A 155 -12.25 -1.21 14.44
C ASP A 155 -11.57 -1.53 13.08
N PHE A 156 -10.25 -1.33 12.99
CA PHE A 156 -9.48 -1.62 11.78
C PHE A 156 -8.18 -2.38 12.13
N GLU A 157 -8.03 -3.58 11.58
CA GLU A 157 -6.87 -4.43 11.83
C GLU A 157 -5.95 -4.52 10.60
N ILE A 158 -4.65 -4.27 10.80
CA ILE A 158 -3.62 -4.43 9.78
C ILE A 158 -2.67 -5.55 10.23
N THR A 159 -2.64 -6.66 9.50
CA THR A 159 -1.74 -7.79 9.76
C THR A 159 -0.76 -7.96 8.60
N VAL A 160 0.54 -7.92 8.90
CA VAL A 160 1.63 -8.14 7.93
C VAL A 160 2.52 -9.27 8.44
N ARG A 161 2.75 -10.29 7.61
CA ARG A 161 3.54 -11.45 8.03
C ARG A 161 4.32 -12.14 6.91
N GLU A 162 5.18 -13.08 7.28
CA GLU A 162 5.83 -14.00 6.33
C GLU A 162 6.62 -13.27 5.22
N ALA A 163 7.50 -12.34 5.61
CA ALA A 163 8.32 -11.54 4.72
C ALA A 163 7.54 -10.59 3.77
N ALA A 164 6.29 -10.28 4.11
CA ALA A 164 5.49 -9.31 3.38
C ALA A 164 5.87 -7.86 3.74
N THR A 165 5.49 -6.93 2.87
CA THR A 165 5.68 -5.49 3.04
C THR A 165 4.35 -4.76 2.93
N ALA A 166 4.05 -3.86 3.86
CA ALA A 166 2.89 -2.99 3.76
C ALA A 166 3.28 -1.54 4.08
N THR A 167 2.88 -0.62 3.19
CA THR A 167 2.93 0.82 3.43
C THR A 167 1.50 1.36 3.42
N VAL A 168 1.01 1.82 4.57
CA VAL A 168 -0.40 2.19 4.76
C VAL A 168 -0.51 3.61 5.29
N GLU A 169 -1.27 4.45 4.60
CA GLU A 169 -1.71 5.74 5.11
C GLU A 169 -3.13 5.62 5.65
N VAL A 170 -3.33 5.97 6.92
CA VAL A 170 -4.61 5.87 7.61
C VAL A 170 -5.07 7.26 8.03
N ASN A 171 -6.12 7.73 7.36
CA ASN A 171 -6.83 8.95 7.64
C ASN A 171 -8.13 8.63 8.38
N ALA A 172 -8.00 8.18 9.64
CA ALA A 172 -9.13 7.74 10.45
C ALA A 172 -9.74 8.83 11.35
N ALA A 173 -10.95 8.59 11.82
CA ALA A 173 -11.57 9.42 12.84
C ALA A 173 -10.85 9.28 14.20
N ARG A 174 -10.89 10.33 15.04
CA ARG A 174 -10.20 10.38 16.36
C ARG A 174 -10.54 9.27 17.37
N ASN A 175 -11.53 8.43 17.09
CA ASN A 175 -11.98 7.36 17.99
C ASN A 175 -11.94 5.98 17.31
N SER A 176 -11.18 5.84 16.23
CA SER A 176 -10.96 4.56 15.58
C SER A 176 -9.92 3.75 16.36
N ASP A 177 -10.25 2.49 16.64
CA ASP A 177 -9.36 1.48 17.17
C ASP A 177 -8.59 0.84 16.01
N ILE A 178 -7.33 1.22 15.84
CA ILE A 178 -6.46 0.73 14.78
C ILE A 178 -5.38 -0.14 15.40
N VAL A 179 -5.40 -1.42 15.07
CA VAL A 179 -4.45 -2.42 15.58
C VAL A 179 -3.54 -2.86 14.45
N VAL A 180 -2.22 -2.79 14.70
CA VAL A 180 -1.20 -3.16 13.72
C VAL A 180 -0.38 -4.34 14.26
N SER A 181 -0.28 -5.41 13.47
CA SER A 181 0.56 -6.56 13.79
C SER A 181 1.53 -6.85 12.65
N GLY A 182 2.82 -6.85 12.97
CA GLY A 182 3.92 -7.21 12.06
C GLY A 182 4.69 -8.40 12.62
N SER A 183 4.80 -9.50 11.87
CA SER A 183 5.51 -10.70 12.33
C SER A 183 6.37 -11.37 11.27
N GLY A 184 7.52 -11.90 11.68
CA GLY A 184 8.36 -12.75 10.86
C GLY A 184 9.53 -12.05 10.17
N SER A 185 10.54 -12.85 9.83
CA SER A 185 11.80 -12.35 9.27
C SER A 185 11.60 -11.77 7.88
N GLY A 186 12.04 -10.52 7.69
CA GLY A 186 11.91 -9.80 6.43
C GLY A 186 10.55 -9.14 6.22
N THR A 187 9.71 -9.11 7.26
CA THR A 187 8.44 -8.37 7.25
C THR A 187 8.70 -6.89 7.49
N PHE A 188 8.08 -6.03 6.68
CA PHE A 188 8.18 -4.57 6.79
C PHE A 188 6.79 -3.94 6.90
N VAL A 189 6.59 -3.09 7.90
CA VAL A 189 5.32 -2.40 8.15
C VAL A 189 5.58 -0.92 8.30
N ASP A 190 5.10 -0.11 7.37
CA ASP A 190 5.19 1.35 7.43
C ASP A 190 3.77 1.94 7.52
N ILE A 191 3.48 2.65 8.61
CA ILE A 191 2.18 3.29 8.84
C ILE A 191 2.35 4.80 8.89
N ALA A 192 1.54 5.53 8.13
CA ALA A 192 1.35 6.97 8.26
C ALA A 192 -0.03 7.23 8.87
N GLY A 193 -0.08 7.81 10.07
CA GLY A 193 -1.33 8.05 10.80
C GLY A 193 -1.28 7.56 12.25
N ASP A 194 -2.25 8.03 13.04
CA ASP A 194 -2.42 7.62 14.44
C ASP A 194 -2.99 6.20 14.53
N ILE A 195 -2.48 5.40 15.47
CA ILE A 195 -2.95 4.05 15.75
C ILE A 195 -3.24 3.82 17.25
N THR A 196 -3.93 2.74 17.57
CA THR A 196 -4.15 2.35 18.97
C THR A 196 -2.96 1.62 19.52
N SER A 197 -2.60 0.50 18.88
CA SER A 197 -1.59 -0.41 19.41
C SER A 197 -0.83 -1.10 18.30
N ILE A 198 0.40 -1.48 18.60
CA ILE A 198 1.27 -2.21 17.68
C ILE A 198 1.90 -3.43 18.33
N GLU A 199 1.90 -4.56 17.62
CA GLU A 199 2.67 -5.75 17.93
C GLU A 199 3.69 -5.99 16.81
N CYS A 200 4.98 -5.86 17.11
CA CYS A 200 6.05 -6.11 16.15
C CYS A 200 6.94 -7.26 16.64
N THR A 201 6.94 -8.39 15.94
CA THR A 201 7.54 -9.65 16.43
C THR A 201 8.43 -10.34 15.39
N ASP A 202 9.25 -11.30 15.85
CA ASP A 202 9.96 -12.27 15.03
C ASP A 202 10.83 -11.67 13.91
N ARG A 203 11.58 -10.60 14.22
CA ARG A 203 12.44 -9.85 13.29
C ARG A 203 11.68 -9.06 12.21
N ALA A 204 10.43 -8.71 12.48
CA ALA A 204 9.74 -7.67 11.71
C ALA A 204 10.39 -6.30 11.95
N THR A 205 10.31 -5.43 10.95
CA THR A 205 10.65 -4.01 11.06
C THR A 205 9.35 -3.22 10.90
N CYS A 206 8.98 -2.46 11.92
CA CYS A 206 7.75 -1.68 11.95
C CYS A 206 8.11 -0.19 12.12
N SER A 207 7.35 0.67 11.46
CA SER A 207 7.54 2.12 11.47
C SER A 207 6.17 2.80 11.55
N VAL A 208 6.00 3.73 12.50
CA VAL A 208 4.76 4.47 12.71
C VAL A 208 5.05 5.95 12.70
N ALA A 209 4.64 6.62 11.62
CA ALA A 209 4.64 8.06 11.44
C ALA A 209 3.31 8.66 11.92
N GLY A 210 3.10 8.60 13.23
CA GLY A 210 1.92 9.06 13.96
C GLY A 210 2.01 8.67 15.44
N SER A 211 0.94 8.91 16.20
CA SER A 211 0.91 8.55 17.63
C SER A 211 0.38 7.14 17.88
N ILE A 212 0.85 6.51 18.96
CA ILE A 212 0.36 5.19 19.45
C ILE A 212 -0.35 5.43 20.77
N SER A 213 -1.68 5.36 20.78
CA SER A 213 -2.46 5.83 21.93
C SER A 213 -2.51 4.84 23.12
N ASP A 214 -2.44 3.53 22.88
CA ASP A 214 -2.34 2.49 23.91
C ASP A 214 -0.96 1.82 23.86
N THR A 215 0.05 2.54 24.37
CA THR A 215 1.42 2.02 24.45
C THR A 215 1.52 0.82 25.39
N ALA A 216 0.62 0.66 26.37
CA ALA A 216 0.62 -0.46 27.31
C ALA A 216 0.13 -1.77 26.67
N ALA A 217 -0.72 -1.69 25.65
CA ALA A 217 -1.10 -2.81 24.79
C ALA A 217 -0.08 -3.11 23.68
N SER A 218 0.94 -2.27 23.50
CA SER A 218 1.91 -2.38 22.42
C SER A 218 3.16 -3.16 22.84
N SER A 219 3.73 -3.94 21.91
CA SER A 219 4.89 -4.81 22.16
C SER A 219 5.85 -4.91 20.98
N VAL A 220 7.13 -5.09 21.29
CA VAL A 220 8.22 -5.33 20.32
C VAL A 220 9.06 -6.50 20.81
N GLU A 221 8.99 -7.65 20.14
CA GLU A 221 9.60 -8.91 20.59
C GLU A 221 10.35 -9.68 19.49
N GLY A 222 11.17 -10.65 19.88
CA GLY A 222 11.81 -11.56 18.92
C GLY A 222 12.83 -10.91 17.97
N PHE A 223 13.63 -9.95 18.45
CA PHE A 223 14.59 -9.17 17.66
C PHE A 223 13.93 -8.28 16.59
N ALA A 224 12.69 -7.85 16.83
CA ALA A 224 12.01 -6.88 15.99
C ALA A 224 12.53 -5.45 16.22
N ILE A 225 12.22 -4.56 15.29
CA ILE A 225 12.57 -3.14 15.35
C ILE A 225 11.27 -2.35 15.18
N LEU A 226 11.05 -1.38 16.07
CA LEU A 226 9.98 -0.40 15.96
C LEU A 226 10.58 1.01 15.89
N ASP A 227 10.32 1.73 14.80
CA ASP A 227 10.57 3.17 14.66
C ASP A 227 9.26 3.93 14.94
N THR A 228 9.24 4.82 15.93
CA THR A 228 8.03 5.59 16.27
C THR A 228 8.37 6.90 16.99
N GLU A 229 7.42 7.82 17.14
CA GLU A 229 7.65 9.10 17.83
C GLU A 229 7.86 8.93 19.34
N GLU A 230 7.30 7.89 19.96
CA GLU A 230 7.40 7.63 21.39
C GLU A 230 7.51 6.13 21.72
N CYS A 231 8.49 5.76 22.54
CA CYS A 231 8.66 4.38 23.00
C CYS A 231 8.17 4.16 24.44
N ASN A 232 7.74 5.22 25.12
CA ASN A 232 7.37 5.16 26.52
C ASN A 232 6.08 4.34 26.74
N GLY A 233 6.19 3.26 27.52
CA GLY A 233 5.08 2.35 27.83
C GLY A 233 5.02 1.11 26.94
N ILE A 234 5.72 1.11 25.79
CA ILE A 234 5.80 -0.03 24.89
C ILE A 234 6.69 -1.11 25.50
N SER A 235 6.20 -2.36 25.51
CA SER A 235 6.95 -3.50 26.03
C SER A 235 8.01 -3.97 25.01
N VAL A 236 9.30 -3.80 25.31
CA VAL A 236 10.41 -4.21 24.42
C VAL A 236 11.18 -5.40 25.02
N ASN A 237 11.10 -6.57 24.38
CA ASN A 237 11.69 -7.82 24.87
C ASN A 237 12.50 -8.55 23.78
N GLY A 238 13.24 -9.60 24.18
CA GLY A 238 13.81 -10.56 23.22
C GLY A 238 14.92 -10.00 22.32
N GLY A 239 15.67 -8.99 22.77
CA GLY A 239 16.73 -8.35 21.98
C GLY A 239 16.22 -7.41 20.88
N SER A 240 14.95 -7.02 20.96
CA SER A 240 14.30 -6.06 20.08
C SER A 240 14.66 -4.61 20.46
N THR A 241 14.34 -3.69 19.56
CA THR A 241 14.59 -2.25 19.74
C THR A 241 13.33 -1.45 19.46
N CYS A 242 13.08 -0.42 20.27
CA CYS A 242 12.16 0.66 19.94
C CYS A 242 12.98 1.95 19.85
N ASP A 243 13.00 2.57 18.67
CA ASP A 243 13.78 3.74 18.35
C ASP A 243 12.86 4.97 18.20
N GLU A 244 13.07 5.96 19.06
CA GLU A 244 12.33 7.22 19.02
C GLU A 244 12.83 8.08 17.84
N SER A 245 12.05 8.12 16.76
CA SER A 245 12.36 8.86 15.55
C SER A 245 11.10 9.50 14.95
N PHE A 246 11.28 10.38 13.95
CA PHE A 246 10.16 10.93 13.18
C PHE A 246 10.19 10.31 11.78
N PRO A 247 9.71 9.06 11.62
CA PRO A 247 9.69 8.42 10.32
C PRO A 247 8.81 9.23 9.37
N PHE A 248 9.23 9.33 8.12
CA PHE A 248 8.40 9.87 7.05
C PHE A 248 7.87 8.69 6.24
N VAL A 249 6.58 8.42 6.37
CA VAL A 249 5.86 7.39 5.61
C VAL A 249 4.86 8.08 4.70
N SER A 250 4.80 7.64 3.44
CA SER A 250 3.79 8.09 2.47
C SER A 250 3.52 6.95 1.50
N ALA A 251 2.25 6.57 1.35
CA ALA A 251 1.84 5.56 0.39
C ALA A 251 1.67 6.21 -1.00
N ASN A 252 2.30 5.63 -2.03
CA ASN A 252 2.16 6.11 -3.41
C ASN A 252 1.22 5.20 -4.21
N VAL A 253 -0.08 5.52 -4.14
CA VAL A 253 -1.14 4.73 -4.78
C VAL A 253 -1.50 5.21 -6.19
N ASP A 254 -0.92 6.32 -6.64
CA ASP A 254 -1.02 6.84 -8.01
C ASP A 254 0.20 6.48 -8.87
N GLY A 255 1.07 5.61 -8.35
CA GLY A 255 2.22 5.11 -9.09
C GLY A 255 1.79 4.43 -10.38
N SER A 256 2.46 4.76 -11.48
CA SER A 256 2.35 3.99 -12.74
C SER A 256 2.58 2.51 -12.43
N LEU A 257 1.68 1.66 -12.93
CA LEU A 257 1.82 0.20 -12.94
C LEU A 257 3.23 -0.18 -13.42
N THR A 258 4.15 -0.38 -12.47
CA THR A 258 5.55 -0.70 -12.80
C THR A 258 5.66 -2.21 -12.74
N ILE A 259 5.19 -2.85 -13.80
CA ILE A 259 5.04 -4.30 -13.77
C ILE A 259 6.41 -4.94 -13.94
N SER A 260 6.86 -5.60 -12.89
CA SER A 260 8.09 -6.39 -12.90
C SER A 260 7.85 -7.67 -13.69
N GLY A 261 8.56 -7.89 -14.80
CA GLY A 261 8.45 -9.09 -15.64
C GLY A 261 8.95 -10.38 -15.01
N VAL A 262 8.85 -10.49 -13.69
CA VAL A 262 9.22 -11.64 -12.89
C VAL A 262 8.00 -12.55 -12.79
N THR A 263 8.24 -13.85 -12.94
CA THR A 263 7.24 -14.87 -12.68
C THR A 263 7.52 -15.55 -11.35
N GLU A 264 6.45 -15.91 -10.64
CA GLU A 264 6.55 -16.52 -9.31
C GLU A 264 5.96 -17.92 -9.32
N GLN A 265 6.62 -18.82 -8.58
CA GLN A 265 6.06 -20.14 -8.31
C GLN A 265 5.06 -20.02 -7.18
N CYS A 266 3.80 -20.21 -7.53
CA CYS A 266 2.74 -20.21 -6.57
C CYS A 266 2.67 -21.58 -5.88
N LEU A 267 3.05 -21.63 -4.60
CA LEU A 267 3.13 -22.88 -3.84
C LEU A 267 1.81 -23.11 -3.09
N GLN A 268 0.90 -23.86 -3.71
CA GLN A 268 -0.34 -24.40 -3.11
C GLN A 268 -1.20 -23.39 -2.34
N GLY A 269 -2.06 -22.66 -3.06
CA GLY A 269 -3.31 -22.21 -2.47
C GLY A 269 -4.16 -23.44 -2.16
N GLY A 270 -4.65 -23.58 -0.92
CA GLY A 270 -5.61 -24.62 -0.57
C GLY A 270 -6.85 -24.49 -1.47
N ASP A 271 -7.37 -25.63 -1.92
CA ASP A 271 -8.62 -25.67 -2.65
C ASP A 271 -9.73 -25.01 -1.80
N LEU A 272 -10.36 -23.96 -2.31
CA LEU A 272 -11.39 -23.20 -1.59
C LEU A 272 -12.70 -23.99 -1.43
N ASP A 273 -12.79 -25.19 -2.02
CA ASP A 273 -13.90 -26.13 -1.78
C ASP A 273 -13.92 -26.70 -0.33
N GLY A 274 -12.98 -26.31 0.54
CA GLY A 274 -12.95 -26.80 1.93
C GLY A 274 -12.26 -25.88 2.92
N ASN A 275 -13.05 -24.95 3.50
CA ASN A 275 -12.84 -24.40 4.85
C ASN A 275 -11.72 -23.34 4.96
N ILE A 276 -12.04 -22.08 4.65
CA ILE A 276 -11.28 -20.88 5.08
C ILE A 276 -11.54 -20.65 6.58
N GLY A 277 -11.31 -21.67 7.39
CA GLY A 277 -11.55 -21.69 8.82
C GLY A 277 -10.28 -22.13 9.54
N GLY A 278 -9.36 -21.20 9.73
CA GLY A 278 -8.35 -21.23 10.80
C GLY A 278 -7.49 -22.49 10.90
N THR A 279 -6.53 -22.68 10.00
CA THR A 279 -5.25 -23.30 10.37
C THR A 279 -4.12 -22.61 9.64
N THR A 280 -3.21 -22.01 10.40
CA THR A 280 -1.93 -21.48 9.93
C THR A 280 -1.19 -22.56 9.12
N PRO A 281 -0.82 -22.32 7.85
CA PRO A 281 -0.06 -23.31 7.09
C PRO A 281 1.30 -23.50 7.75
N THR A 282 1.59 -24.71 8.21
CA THR A 282 2.93 -25.06 8.68
C THR A 282 3.81 -25.29 7.45
N VAL A 283 4.56 -24.27 7.03
CA VAL A 283 5.55 -24.39 5.95
C VAL A 283 6.67 -25.30 6.43
N SER A 284 6.66 -26.57 6.00
CA SER A 284 7.79 -27.47 6.18
C SER A 284 8.87 -27.13 5.16
N ILE A 285 9.80 -26.26 5.55
CA ILE A 285 11.03 -26.01 4.79
C ILE A 285 11.78 -27.34 4.67
N ALA A 286 11.88 -27.89 3.47
CA ALA A 286 12.73 -29.03 3.22
C ALA A 286 14.18 -28.65 3.56
N PRO A 287 14.94 -29.50 4.28
CA PRO A 287 16.30 -29.18 4.68
C PRO A 287 17.14 -28.83 3.44
N THR A 288 17.84 -27.71 3.52
CA THR A 288 18.83 -27.27 2.53
C THR A 288 19.74 -28.44 2.13
N PRO A 289 19.99 -28.68 0.83
CA PRO A 289 20.97 -29.67 0.42
C PRO A 289 22.34 -29.30 1.01
N GLU A 290 22.89 -30.18 1.85
CA GLU A 290 24.28 -30.09 2.29
C GLU A 290 25.17 -30.16 1.03
N GLY A 291 25.83 -29.05 0.66
CA GLY A 291 26.72 -29.07 -0.50
C GLY A 291 27.23 -27.75 -1.06
N PHE A 292 26.77 -26.59 -0.58
CA PHE A 292 27.36 -25.32 -1.01
C PHE A 292 28.52 -24.94 -0.10
N THR A 293 29.74 -25.28 -0.53
CA THR A 293 30.96 -24.65 -0.01
C THR A 293 30.90 -23.15 -0.31
N PRO A 294 31.15 -22.28 0.68
CA PRO A 294 31.16 -20.83 0.45
C PRO A 294 32.24 -20.47 -0.59
N PRO A 295 31.99 -19.47 -1.44
CA PRO A 295 33.03 -18.94 -2.32
C PRO A 295 34.20 -18.43 -1.48
N PRO A 296 35.44 -18.53 -1.98
CA PRO A 296 36.63 -18.12 -1.24
C PRO A 296 36.53 -16.64 -0.86
N THR A 297 36.82 -16.36 0.43
CA THR A 297 36.90 -15.02 0.99
C THR A 297 37.80 -14.14 0.12
N PRO A 298 37.32 -12.99 -0.40
CA PRO A 298 38.17 -12.08 -1.15
C PRO A 298 39.27 -11.53 -0.24
N THR A 299 40.50 -11.57 -0.74
CA THR A 299 41.71 -11.07 -0.10
C THR A 299 41.54 -9.59 0.29
N PRO A 300 41.91 -9.16 1.51
CA PRO A 300 41.77 -7.76 1.90
C PRO A 300 42.67 -6.86 1.06
N PHE A 301 42.06 -5.83 0.47
CA PHE A 301 42.79 -4.72 -0.16
C PHE A 301 43.62 -3.96 0.89
N PRO A 302 44.82 -3.46 0.54
CA PRO A 302 45.62 -2.67 1.45
C PRO A 302 44.93 -1.34 1.80
N THR A 303 44.87 -1.05 3.10
CA THR A 303 44.34 0.17 3.70
C THR A 303 45.00 1.40 3.08
N ALA A 304 44.24 2.18 2.30
CA ALA A 304 44.67 3.50 1.86
C ALA A 304 44.72 4.44 3.06
N VAL A 305 45.89 5.04 3.27
CA VAL A 305 46.14 6.05 4.30
C VAL A 305 45.28 7.28 4.03
N ARG A 306 44.37 7.60 4.96
CA ARG A 306 43.54 8.80 4.96
C ARG A 306 44.44 10.03 5.15
N PRO A 307 44.45 11.02 4.24
CA PRO A 307 45.16 12.27 4.48
C PRO A 307 44.43 13.07 5.57
N THR A 308 45.20 13.52 6.55
CA THR A 308 44.78 14.45 7.61
C THR A 308 44.52 15.82 7.01
N SER A 309 43.28 16.31 7.11
CA SER A 309 42.93 17.69 6.78
C SER A 309 43.38 18.62 7.90
N SER A 310 44.30 19.52 7.59
CA SER A 310 44.68 20.68 8.42
C SER A 310 43.50 21.64 8.64
N PRO A 311 43.48 22.41 9.76
CA PRO A 311 42.37 23.27 10.12
C PRO A 311 42.34 24.53 9.25
N ILE A 312 41.19 24.80 8.62
CA ILE A 312 40.90 26.06 7.95
C ILE A 312 40.43 27.07 9.00
N ALA A 313 41.08 28.23 9.03
CA ALA A 313 40.78 29.35 9.91
C ALA A 313 39.37 29.93 9.62
N ARG A 314 38.64 30.18 10.71
CA ARG A 314 37.31 30.79 10.76
C ARG A 314 37.42 32.32 10.61
N PRO A 315 36.77 32.96 9.63
CA PRO A 315 36.58 34.41 9.67
C PRO A 315 35.39 34.73 10.58
N THR A 316 35.63 35.57 11.59
CA THR A 316 34.62 36.26 12.39
C THR A 316 33.97 37.35 11.57
N SER A 317 32.67 37.26 11.33
CA SER A 317 31.82 38.39 10.93
C SER A 317 30.76 38.64 12.01
N SER A 318 30.65 39.90 12.41
CA SER A 318 29.71 40.42 13.41
C SER A 318 28.25 40.36 12.91
N PRO A 319 27.26 40.27 13.81
CA PRO A 319 25.86 40.29 13.43
C PRO A 319 25.40 41.70 13.06
N THR A 320 24.82 41.85 11.86
CA THR A 320 24.08 43.05 11.46
C THR A 320 22.63 42.88 11.89
N THR A 321 22.20 43.70 12.84
CA THR A 321 20.79 43.81 13.28
C THR A 321 19.95 44.36 12.13
N ILE A 322 18.97 43.59 11.66
CA ILE A 322 17.92 44.08 10.75
C ILE A 322 16.69 44.41 11.60
N THR A 323 16.42 45.71 11.74
CA THR A 323 15.20 46.23 12.36
C THR A 323 14.08 46.21 11.33
N VAL A 324 13.06 45.38 11.53
CA VAL A 324 11.82 45.41 10.72
C VAL A 324 10.86 46.40 11.38
N SER A 325 10.56 47.51 10.70
CA SER A 325 9.54 48.46 11.15
C SER A 325 8.14 47.93 10.85
N SER A 326 7.35 47.69 11.89
CA SER A 326 5.92 47.38 11.78
C SER A 326 5.15 48.64 11.38
N SER A 327 4.53 48.63 10.20
CA SER A 327 3.52 49.62 9.83
C SER A 327 2.22 49.31 10.58
N ALA A 328 1.70 50.34 11.23
CA ALA A 328 0.47 50.32 12.03
C ALA A 328 -0.74 49.89 11.19
N VAL A 329 -1.47 48.88 11.68
CA VAL A 329 -2.84 48.58 11.23
C VAL A 329 -3.79 49.30 12.17
N THR A 330 -4.43 50.35 11.64
CA THR A 330 -5.49 51.11 12.27
C THR A 330 -6.75 50.23 12.35
N MET A 331 -7.17 49.91 13.57
CA MET A 331 -8.51 49.36 13.83
C MET A 331 -9.56 50.45 13.68
N MET A 332 -10.64 50.16 12.95
CA MET A 332 -11.92 50.84 13.07
C MET A 332 -13.05 49.80 13.14
N PRO A 333 -14.04 49.98 14.03
CA PRO A 333 -15.15 49.04 14.21
C PRO A 333 -16.32 49.41 13.30
N LYS A 334 -17.09 48.42 12.83
CA LYS A 334 -18.43 48.69 12.30
C LYS A 334 -19.40 47.50 12.45
N GLU A 335 -20.25 47.68 13.46
CA GLU A 335 -21.67 47.36 13.60
C GLU A 335 -22.40 46.49 12.55
N ASP A 336 -23.06 45.46 13.09
CA ASP A 336 -24.48 45.11 13.04
C ASP A 336 -25.28 44.89 11.74
N MET A 337 -26.20 43.93 11.91
CA MET A 337 -27.41 43.59 11.15
C MET A 337 -27.22 42.83 9.82
N TRP A 338 -27.69 41.58 9.74
CA TRP A 338 -29.08 41.27 9.34
C TRP A 338 -29.33 39.76 9.48
N THR A 339 -30.28 39.45 10.37
CA THR A 339 -31.05 38.20 10.44
C THR A 339 -31.73 37.89 9.10
N ARG A 340 -31.62 36.63 8.64
CA ARG A 340 -32.62 36.00 7.77
C ARG A 340 -33.10 34.69 8.38
N THR A 341 -34.26 34.79 9.01
CA THR A 341 -35.13 33.69 9.40
C THR A 341 -35.83 33.16 8.15
N THR A 342 -35.59 31.90 7.80
CA THR A 342 -36.38 31.19 6.79
C THR A 342 -37.63 30.65 7.48
N VAL A 343 -38.79 31.21 7.12
CA VAL A 343 -40.11 30.72 7.55
C VAL A 343 -40.58 29.67 6.55
N THR A 344 -40.70 28.43 6.98
CA THR A 344 -41.39 27.37 6.25
C THR A 344 -42.89 27.50 6.49
N ILE A 345 -43.64 27.91 5.47
CA ILE A 345 -45.11 27.93 5.50
C ILE A 345 -45.61 26.53 5.14
N GLY A 346 -46.09 25.80 6.15
CA GLY A 346 -46.87 24.58 5.96
C GLY A 346 -48.29 24.91 5.51
N PHE A 347 -48.64 24.55 4.28
CA PHE A 347 -50.03 24.45 3.85
C PHE A 347 -50.53 23.05 4.18
N MET A 348 -51.40 22.94 5.19
CA MET A 348 -52.20 21.74 5.44
C MET A 348 -53.65 22.20 5.55
N ALA A 349 -54.39 22.08 4.44
CA ALA A 349 -55.83 22.28 4.41
C ALA A 349 -56.50 20.91 4.24
N ILE A 350 -57.17 20.51 5.31
CA ILE A 350 -58.07 19.37 5.44
C ILE A 350 -59.35 19.68 4.66
N ALA A 351 -59.72 18.82 3.72
CA ALA A 351 -61.08 18.74 3.21
C ALA A 351 -61.35 17.34 2.63
N MET A 352 -61.93 16.44 3.43
CA MET A 352 -62.79 15.38 2.91
C MET A 352 -63.65 14.79 4.04
N ALA A 353 -64.91 15.20 4.05
CA ALA A 353 -66.01 14.47 4.66
C ALA A 353 -67.18 14.59 3.68
N LEU A 354 -67.47 13.52 2.95
CA LEU A 354 -68.76 13.23 2.31
C LEU A 354 -68.73 11.79 1.80
N LEU A 355 -69.56 10.97 2.46
CA LEU A 355 -69.90 9.54 2.31
C LEU A 355 -69.31 8.64 3.40
#